data_AF-A0A8T5S983-F1
#
_entry.id   AF-A0A8T5S983-F1
#
_cell.length_a   1.000
_cell.length_b   1.000
_cell.length_c   1.000
_cell.angle_alpha   90.00
_cell.angle_beta   90.00
_cell.angle_gamma   90.00
#
_symmetry.space_group_name_H-M   'P 1'
#
loop_
_entity.id
_entity.type
_entity.pdbx_description
1 polymer ?
#
loop_
_entity_poly.entity_id
_entity_poly.type
_entity_poly.pdbx_seq_one_letter_code
_entity_poly.pdbx_strand_id
1 'polypeptide(L)'
;MKILIISDGKYGDRAIKVVQKKFPSAEFLIIREENPTMFLDEVIFDDDVENAIERADLLILYVRHPDVVFEICMRHKPTVLPVHFGEGFFNQVKTSNPRVVQPISMCNALPNTGIHEFDNFFTQFGTPVYNLTIEFSRYNHAIIKEIKLLVESPCGSSNNTLEHIQGQPITPEILNNFALCVRQECREPMSLVFKREFSESAGANHLLKLLEAIEREEPQLLVNDKKLKDYASRMRNEFQTQNFRKV
;
A
#
# COMPACT_ATOMS: atom_id res chain seq x y z
N MET A 1 -10.89 15.84 -6.58
CA MET A 1 -9.60 15.24 -6.97
C MET A 1 -9.88 14.13 -7.96
N LYS A 2 -9.51 14.32 -9.22
CA LYS A 2 -9.65 13.35 -10.31
C LYS A 2 -8.38 12.49 -10.37
N ILE A 3 -8.52 11.23 -9.95
CA ILE A 3 -7.42 10.26 -9.95
C ILE A 3 -7.53 9.45 -11.24
N LEU A 4 -6.42 9.31 -11.97
CA LEU A 4 -6.34 8.40 -13.11
C LEU A 4 -5.39 7.25 -12.75
N ILE A 5 -5.93 6.03 -12.77
CA ILE A 5 -5.14 4.81 -12.64
C ILE A 5 -4.86 4.28 -14.05
N ILE A 6 -3.59 4.21 -14.43
CA ILE A 6 -3.17 3.70 -15.74
C ILE A 6 -2.53 2.33 -15.55
N SER A 7 -2.93 1.35 -16.36
CA SER A 7 -2.48 -0.03 -16.26
C SER A 7 -2.14 -0.62 -17.63
N ASP A 8 -1.20 -1.56 -17.65
CA ASP A 8 -0.94 -2.42 -18.81
C ASP A 8 -1.77 -3.72 -18.79
N GLY A 9 -2.75 -3.81 -17.90
CA GLY A 9 -3.68 -4.93 -17.77
C GLY A 9 -3.29 -5.98 -16.72
N LYS A 10 -2.09 -5.95 -16.11
CA LYS A 10 -1.75 -6.93 -15.05
C LYS A 10 -2.19 -6.53 -13.66
N TYR A 11 -2.15 -5.24 -13.35
CA TYR A 11 -2.41 -4.71 -12.02
C TYR A 11 -3.38 -3.51 -12.06
N GLY A 12 -3.86 -3.07 -10.91
CA GLY A 12 -4.75 -1.90 -10.81
C GLY A 12 -6.25 -2.19 -10.89
N ASP A 13 -6.66 -3.38 -11.35
CA ASP A 13 -8.07 -3.82 -11.44
C ASP A 13 -8.79 -3.82 -10.09
N ARG A 14 -8.12 -4.31 -9.04
CA ARG A 14 -8.61 -4.22 -7.66
C ARG A 14 -8.53 -2.79 -7.15
N ALA A 15 -7.49 -2.07 -7.56
CA ALA A 15 -7.20 -0.76 -7.01
C ALA A 15 -8.28 0.26 -7.38
N ILE A 16 -8.73 0.29 -8.63
CA ILE A 16 -9.79 1.21 -9.03
C ILE A 16 -11.08 0.99 -8.24
N LYS A 17 -11.49 -0.25 -8.00
CA LYS A 17 -12.71 -0.57 -7.24
C LYS A 17 -12.66 -0.06 -5.81
N VAL A 18 -11.47 -0.06 -5.21
CA VAL A 18 -11.25 0.40 -3.84
C VAL A 18 -11.13 1.92 -3.80
N VAL A 19 -10.33 2.49 -4.71
CA VAL A 19 -10.12 3.94 -4.83
C VAL A 19 -11.44 4.66 -5.11
N GLN A 20 -12.30 4.13 -5.98
CA GLN A 20 -13.60 4.72 -6.31
C GLN A 20 -14.56 4.83 -5.12
N LYS A 21 -14.42 3.98 -4.09
CA LYS A 21 -15.25 4.10 -2.87
C LYS A 21 -15.00 5.40 -2.11
N LYS A 22 -13.77 5.93 -2.20
CA LYS A 22 -13.34 7.16 -1.50
C LYS A 22 -13.19 8.36 -2.44
N PHE A 23 -12.89 8.09 -3.71
CA PHE A 23 -12.78 9.09 -4.78
C PHE A 23 -13.64 8.65 -5.98
N PRO A 24 -14.96 8.93 -5.98
CA PRO A 24 -15.88 8.42 -7.00
C PRO A 24 -15.56 8.88 -8.43
N SER A 25 -14.87 10.01 -8.59
CA SER A 25 -14.41 10.52 -9.89
C SER A 25 -13.11 9.89 -10.38
N ALA A 26 -12.61 8.83 -9.72
CA ALA A 26 -11.44 8.10 -10.17
C ALA A 26 -11.74 7.32 -11.46
N GLU A 27 -10.84 7.42 -12.42
CA GLU A 27 -10.91 6.77 -13.72
C GLU A 27 -9.84 5.68 -13.82
N PHE A 28 -10.14 4.64 -14.61
CA PHE A 28 -9.21 3.56 -14.90
C PHE A 28 -9.05 3.41 -16.40
N LEU A 29 -7.80 3.43 -16.84
CA LEU A 29 -7.44 3.33 -18.24
C LEU A 29 -6.44 2.18 -18.40
N ILE A 30 -6.72 1.30 -19.36
CA ILE A 30 -5.81 0.23 -19.75
C ILE A 30 -5.14 0.66 -21.06
N ILE A 31 -3.82 0.74 -21.05
CA ILE A 31 -3.00 0.90 -22.25
C ILE A 31 -2.45 -0.46 -22.70
N ARG A 32 -1.91 -0.49 -23.92
CA ARG A 32 -1.27 -1.68 -24.47
C ARG A 32 -0.12 -2.16 -23.57
N GLU A 33 -0.05 -3.48 -23.36
CA GLU A 33 1.09 -4.13 -22.73
C GLU A 33 2.27 -4.15 -23.70
N GLU A 34 3.38 -3.53 -23.30
CA GLU A 34 4.67 -3.62 -23.98
C GLU A 34 5.60 -4.59 -23.23
N ASN A 35 6.53 -5.21 -23.96
CA ASN A 35 7.50 -6.13 -23.34
C ASN A 35 8.50 -5.35 -22.48
N PRO A 36 8.52 -5.52 -21.14
CA PRO A 36 9.35 -4.70 -20.25
C PRO A 36 10.86 -4.90 -20.43
N THR A 37 11.30 -5.90 -21.21
CA THR A 37 12.73 -6.13 -21.52
C THR A 37 13.17 -5.53 -22.85
N MET A 38 12.26 -4.89 -23.59
CA MET A 38 12.57 -4.23 -24.86
C MET A 38 12.73 -2.73 -24.61
N PHE A 39 13.62 -2.09 -25.38
CA PHE A 39 13.65 -0.64 -25.47
C PHE A 39 12.68 -0.20 -26.55
N LEU A 40 11.92 0.84 -26.27
CA LEU A 40 11.01 1.45 -27.24
C LEU A 40 11.70 2.67 -27.85
N ASP A 41 11.75 2.71 -29.18
CA ASP A 41 12.28 3.88 -29.90
C ASP A 41 11.38 5.10 -29.72
N GLU A 42 10.06 4.88 -29.71
CA GLU A 42 9.05 5.91 -29.50
C GLU A 42 7.88 5.35 -28.69
N VAL A 43 7.35 6.14 -27.77
CA VAL A 43 6.13 5.84 -27.02
C VAL A 43 5.06 6.82 -27.47
N ILE A 44 4.08 6.31 -28.21
CA ILE A 44 2.95 7.10 -28.73
C ILE A 44 1.69 6.69 -27.98
N PHE A 45 0.99 7.68 -27.45
CA PHE A 45 -0.31 7.52 -26.82
C PHE A 45 -1.43 8.04 -27.73
N ASP A 46 -2.55 7.33 -27.71
CA ASP A 46 -3.80 7.73 -28.34
C ASP A 46 -4.32 9.03 -27.71
N ASP A 47 -5.06 9.84 -28.47
CA ASP A 47 -5.63 11.10 -27.98
C ASP A 47 -6.47 10.91 -26.71
N ASP A 48 -7.18 9.78 -26.58
CA ASP A 48 -7.98 9.47 -25.41
C ASP A 48 -7.13 9.34 -24.13
N VAL A 49 -5.93 8.75 -24.26
CA VAL A 49 -4.98 8.58 -23.15
C VAL A 49 -4.40 9.93 -22.74
N GLU A 50 -3.97 10.73 -23.72
CA GLU A 50 -3.42 12.08 -23.48
C GLU A 50 -4.47 12.99 -22.83
N ASN A 51 -5.70 13.00 -23.36
CA ASN A 51 -6.81 13.75 -22.79
C ASN A 51 -7.15 13.29 -21.35
N ALA A 52 -7.03 11.99 -21.06
CA ALA A 52 -7.25 11.49 -19.71
C ALA A 52 -6.16 11.97 -18.74
N ILE A 53 -4.89 11.91 -19.16
CA ILE A 53 -3.74 12.38 -18.38
C ILE A 53 -3.86 13.88 -18.10
N GLU A 54 -4.20 14.68 -19.11
CA GLU A 54 -4.34 16.14 -18.98
C GLU A 54 -5.41 16.53 -17.95
N ARG A 55 -6.53 15.81 -17.91
CA ARG A 55 -7.62 16.07 -16.96
C ARG A 55 -7.36 15.58 -15.55
N ALA A 56 -6.38 14.71 -15.34
CA ALA A 56 -6.11 14.13 -14.04
C ALA A 56 -5.40 15.11 -13.10
N ASP A 57 -5.77 15.07 -11.82
CA ASP A 57 -5.05 15.74 -10.73
C ASP A 57 -3.91 14.85 -10.20
N LEU A 58 -4.12 13.52 -10.21
CA LEU A 58 -3.20 12.53 -9.68
C LEU A 58 -3.16 11.29 -10.59
N LEU A 59 -1.96 10.83 -10.93
CA LEU A 59 -1.72 9.58 -11.65
C LEU A 59 -1.26 8.47 -10.69
N ILE A 60 -1.75 7.25 -10.90
CA ILE A 60 -1.24 6.04 -10.27
C ILE A 60 -0.89 5.05 -11.39
N LEU A 61 0.41 4.76 -11.57
CA LEU A 61 0.88 4.00 -12.72
C LEU A 61 1.18 2.54 -12.37
N TYR A 62 0.27 1.65 -12.75
CA TYR A 62 0.47 0.19 -12.71
C TYR A 62 1.04 -0.37 -14.02
N VAL A 63 1.71 0.47 -14.80
CA VAL A 63 2.40 0.10 -16.05
C VAL A 63 3.78 -0.46 -15.71
N ARG A 64 4.19 -1.56 -16.35
CA ARG A 64 5.45 -2.26 -16.04
C ARG A 64 6.58 -2.01 -17.03
N HIS A 65 6.37 -1.17 -18.04
CA HIS A 65 7.42 -0.81 -18.99
C HIS A 65 8.07 0.53 -18.59
N PRO A 66 9.39 0.59 -18.36
CA PRO A 66 10.07 1.80 -17.87
C PRO A 66 9.93 2.98 -18.85
N ASP A 67 10.12 2.76 -20.15
CA ASP A 67 10.00 3.84 -21.15
C ASP A 67 8.60 4.45 -21.19
N VAL A 68 7.56 3.62 -21.12
CA VAL A 68 6.17 4.09 -21.08
C VAL A 68 5.89 4.87 -19.79
N VAL A 69 6.38 4.40 -18.64
CA VAL A 69 6.25 5.11 -17.37
C VAL A 69 6.98 6.46 -17.42
N PHE A 70 8.19 6.48 -17.98
CA PHE A 70 8.98 7.70 -18.14
C PHE A 70 8.21 8.72 -19.00
N GLU A 71 7.70 8.31 -20.15
CA GLU A 71 6.97 9.18 -21.08
C GLU A 71 5.71 9.79 -20.43
N ILE A 72 4.93 8.98 -19.70
CA ILE A 72 3.77 9.48 -18.93
C ILE A 72 4.21 10.50 -17.88
N CYS A 73 5.32 10.22 -17.17
CA CYS A 73 5.83 11.13 -16.14
C CYS A 73 6.31 12.47 -16.69
N MET A 74 6.67 12.56 -17.98
CA MET A 74 7.06 13.82 -18.64
C MET A 74 5.88 14.78 -18.85
N ARG A 75 4.62 14.37 -18.58
CA ARG A 75 3.47 15.29 -18.55
C ARG A 75 3.41 16.13 -17.26
N HIS A 76 4.41 16.00 -16.38
CA HIS A 76 4.57 16.78 -15.13
C HIS A 76 3.37 16.75 -14.18
N LYS A 77 2.54 15.71 -14.28
CA LYS A 77 1.45 15.45 -13.32
C LYS A 77 2.00 14.87 -12.01
N PRO A 78 1.31 15.12 -10.88
CA PRO A 78 1.51 14.33 -9.67
C PRO A 78 1.35 12.85 -9.97
N THR A 79 2.40 12.06 -9.73
CA THR A 79 2.41 10.64 -10.06
C THR A 79 2.90 9.79 -8.90
N VAL A 80 2.12 8.78 -8.54
CA VAL A 80 2.55 7.69 -7.65
C VAL A 80 2.99 6.51 -8.52
N LEU A 81 4.16 5.95 -8.21
CA LEU A 81 4.70 4.75 -8.85
C LEU A 81 4.67 3.56 -7.88
N PRO A 82 3.64 2.70 -7.93
CA PRO A 82 3.60 1.44 -7.19
C PRO A 82 4.60 0.39 -7.72
N VAL A 83 5.02 0.51 -8.98
CA VAL A 83 5.98 -0.41 -9.63
C VAL A 83 7.40 0.13 -9.48
N HIS A 84 8.34 -0.74 -9.07
CA HIS A 84 9.73 -0.37 -8.87
C HIS A 84 10.63 -0.80 -10.03
N PHE A 85 11.30 0.18 -10.63
CA PHE A 85 12.28 0.02 -11.71
C PHE A 85 13.74 0.23 -11.23
N GLY A 86 13.95 0.31 -9.92
CA GLY A 86 15.23 0.65 -9.30
C GLY A 86 15.43 2.15 -9.08
N GLU A 87 16.35 2.48 -8.18
CA GLU A 87 16.60 3.86 -7.73
C GLU A 87 17.11 4.76 -8.86
N GLY A 88 17.94 4.23 -9.76
CA GLY A 88 18.46 5.00 -10.89
C GLY A 88 17.34 5.54 -11.79
N PHE A 89 16.37 4.69 -12.14
CA PHE A 89 15.19 5.11 -12.90
C PHE A 89 14.36 6.12 -12.13
N PHE A 90 14.08 5.87 -10.85
CA PHE A 90 13.29 6.79 -10.03
C PHE A 90 13.96 8.17 -9.94
N ASN A 91 15.28 8.23 -9.73
CA ASN A 91 16.03 9.48 -9.69
C ASN A 91 15.99 10.23 -11.02
N GLN A 92 16.08 9.52 -12.15
CA GLN A 92 15.96 10.12 -13.48
C GLN A 92 14.58 10.74 -13.70
N VAL A 93 13.51 10.00 -13.37
CA VAL A 93 12.13 10.49 -13.44
C VAL A 93 11.93 11.68 -12.51
N LYS A 94 12.39 11.58 -11.27
CA LYS A 94 12.23 12.61 -10.23
C LYS A 94 12.96 13.91 -10.58
N THR A 95 14.13 13.81 -11.22
CA THR A 95 14.89 14.97 -11.71
C THR A 95 14.10 15.74 -12.76
N SER A 96 13.42 15.02 -13.65
CA SER A 96 12.63 15.62 -14.73
C SER A 96 11.26 16.11 -14.22
N ASN A 97 10.59 15.31 -13.38
CA ASN A 97 9.33 15.63 -12.74
C ASN A 97 9.46 15.52 -11.20
N PRO A 98 9.63 16.64 -10.46
CA PRO A 98 9.77 16.62 -9.02
C PRO A 98 8.49 16.20 -8.30
N ARG A 99 7.34 16.12 -9.00
CA ARG A 99 6.05 15.68 -8.47
C ARG A 99 5.82 14.18 -8.74
N VAL A 100 6.85 13.35 -8.61
CA VAL A 100 6.73 11.89 -8.62
C VAL A 100 7.13 11.31 -7.27
N VAL A 101 6.38 10.34 -6.76
CA VAL A 101 6.72 9.58 -5.56
C VAL A 101 6.70 8.09 -5.84
N GLN A 102 7.67 7.37 -5.29
CA GLN A 102 7.73 5.92 -5.33
C GLN A 102 7.81 5.43 -3.88
N PRO A 103 6.67 5.18 -3.22
CA PRO A 103 6.69 4.67 -1.85
C PRO A 103 7.32 3.27 -1.84
N ILE A 104 7.98 2.90 -0.73
CA ILE A 104 8.55 1.55 -0.55
C ILE A 104 7.47 0.49 -0.79
N SER A 105 6.29 0.73 -0.25
CA SER A 105 5.05 0.02 -0.51
C SER A 105 3.92 1.03 -0.48
N MET A 106 2.86 0.80 -1.26
CA MET A 106 1.63 1.58 -1.12
C MET A 106 1.06 1.52 0.30
N CYS A 107 1.31 0.44 1.05
CA CYS A 107 0.88 0.30 2.44
C CYS A 107 1.85 0.94 3.45
N ASN A 108 2.95 1.55 3.02
CA ASN A 108 3.92 2.25 3.88
C ASN A 108 3.90 3.77 3.65
N ALA A 109 3.09 4.25 2.71
CA ALA A 109 3.00 5.67 2.41
C ALA A 109 2.33 6.44 3.57
N LEU A 110 2.79 7.68 3.78
CA LEU A 110 2.27 8.63 4.75
C LEU A 110 1.88 9.94 4.03
N PRO A 111 0.87 10.68 4.53
CA PRO A 111 0.43 11.94 3.95
C PRO A 111 1.32 13.12 4.39
N ASN A 112 2.62 13.04 4.10
CA ASN A 112 3.62 14.04 4.49
C ASN A 112 4.61 14.37 3.37
N THR A 113 4.17 14.21 2.12
CA THR A 113 4.98 14.47 0.93
C THR A 113 5.14 15.96 0.63
N GLY A 114 4.27 16.81 1.18
CA GLY A 114 4.22 18.25 0.91
C GLY A 114 3.52 18.61 -0.41
N ILE A 115 2.96 17.62 -1.10
CA ILE A 115 2.17 17.78 -2.32
C ILE A 115 0.74 17.38 -2.02
N HIS A 116 -0.19 18.34 -2.15
CA HIS A 116 -1.58 18.19 -1.73
C HIS A 116 -2.27 16.95 -2.32
N GLU A 117 -2.04 16.64 -3.60
CA GLU A 117 -2.68 15.50 -4.26
C GLU A 117 -2.25 14.16 -3.65
N PHE A 118 -0.96 14.02 -3.33
CA PHE A 118 -0.43 12.83 -2.66
C PHE A 118 -0.90 12.75 -1.22
N ASP A 119 -0.84 13.85 -0.49
CA ASP A 119 -1.21 13.85 0.92
C ASP A 119 -2.70 13.57 1.08
N ASN A 120 -3.56 14.18 0.26
CA ASN A 120 -5.00 13.88 0.24
C ASN A 120 -5.26 12.40 -0.08
N PHE A 121 -4.60 11.84 -1.10
CA PHE A 121 -4.70 10.42 -1.39
C PHE A 121 -4.23 9.56 -0.21
N PHE A 122 -3.10 9.92 0.41
CA PHE A 122 -2.49 9.12 1.47
C PHE A 122 -3.16 9.27 2.84
N THR A 123 -4.06 10.25 3.03
CA THR A 123 -4.96 10.28 4.19
C THR A 123 -6.00 9.15 4.15
N GLN A 124 -6.30 8.64 2.96
CA GLN A 124 -7.32 7.62 2.74
C GLN A 124 -6.73 6.25 2.46
N PHE A 125 -5.57 6.21 1.83
CA PHE A 125 -4.87 4.99 1.44
C PHE A 125 -3.42 5.04 1.88
N GLY A 126 -2.82 3.98 2.41
CA GLY A 126 -1.44 4.10 2.89
C GLY A 126 -1.10 3.16 4.03
N THR A 127 -0.29 3.67 4.95
CA THR A 127 -0.06 3.02 6.24
C THR A 127 -1.38 2.73 6.93
N PRO A 128 -1.72 1.46 7.17
CA PRO A 128 -3.05 1.08 7.61
C PRO A 128 -3.30 1.59 9.04
N VAL A 129 -4.51 2.09 9.25
CA VAL A 129 -4.94 2.57 10.57
C VAL A 129 -6.20 1.79 10.95
N TYR A 130 -6.05 0.92 11.94
CA TYR A 130 -7.15 0.12 12.46
C TYR A 130 -7.91 0.87 13.54
N ASN A 131 -9.23 0.75 13.51
CA ASN A 131 -10.11 1.07 14.61
C ASN A 131 -10.83 -0.22 15.03
N LEU A 132 -10.73 -0.61 16.28
CA LEU A 132 -11.26 -1.89 16.76
C LEU A 132 -11.90 -1.73 18.13
N THR A 133 -12.77 -2.67 18.47
CA THR A 133 -13.40 -2.79 19.79
C THR A 133 -13.09 -4.17 20.35
N ILE A 134 -12.59 -4.21 21.59
CA ILE A 134 -12.22 -5.45 22.27
C ILE A 134 -13.31 -5.84 23.27
N GLU A 135 -13.65 -7.12 23.32
CA GLU A 135 -14.55 -7.68 24.33
C GLU A 135 -13.83 -8.81 25.08
N PHE A 136 -14.03 -8.88 26.39
CA PHE A 136 -13.48 -9.95 27.22
C PHE A 136 -14.51 -11.07 27.37
N SER A 137 -14.12 -12.28 27.01
CA SER A 137 -14.95 -13.46 27.19
C SER A 137 -15.18 -13.77 28.68
N ARG A 138 -16.10 -14.69 28.97
CA ARG A 138 -16.36 -15.19 30.33
C ARG A 138 -15.11 -15.71 31.06
N TYR A 139 -14.07 -16.12 30.31
CA TYR A 139 -12.79 -16.58 30.84
C TYR A 139 -11.69 -15.52 30.77
N ASN A 140 -12.06 -14.24 30.63
CA ASN A 140 -11.16 -13.10 30.52
C ASN A 140 -10.21 -13.16 29.31
N HIS A 141 -10.63 -13.82 28.21
CA HIS A 141 -9.89 -13.77 26.95
C HIS A 141 -10.35 -12.58 26.12
N ALA A 142 -9.41 -11.73 25.69
CA ALA A 142 -9.70 -10.61 24.80
C ALA A 142 -10.03 -11.10 23.38
N ILE A 143 -11.12 -10.61 22.82
CA ILE A 143 -11.64 -10.95 21.49
C ILE A 143 -11.83 -9.65 20.70
N ILE A 144 -11.45 -9.65 19.43
CA ILE A 144 -11.69 -8.52 18.52
C ILE A 144 -13.16 -8.57 18.09
N LYS A 145 -14.03 -7.80 18.74
CA LYS A 145 -15.47 -7.79 18.43
C LYS A 145 -15.77 -7.14 17.09
N GLU A 146 -15.23 -5.94 16.89
CA GLU A 146 -15.34 -5.17 15.66
C GLU A 146 -13.97 -4.68 15.24
N ILE A 147 -13.73 -4.63 13.93
CA ILE A 147 -12.52 -4.06 13.34
C ILE A 147 -12.87 -3.33 12.04
N LYS A 148 -12.34 -2.12 11.88
CA LYS A 148 -12.55 -1.24 10.72
C LYS A 148 -11.22 -0.61 10.34
N LEU A 149 -11.06 -0.27 9.06
CA LEU A 149 -9.91 0.48 8.56
C LEU A 149 -10.31 1.94 8.33
N LEU A 150 -9.56 2.86 8.95
CA LEU A 150 -9.66 4.29 8.66
C LEU A 150 -8.82 4.62 7.43
N VAL A 151 -7.61 4.05 7.37
CA VAL A 151 -6.69 4.10 6.21
C VAL A 151 -6.44 2.66 5.76
N GLU A 152 -6.61 2.38 4.47
CA GLU A 152 -6.51 1.03 3.90
C GLU A 152 -5.49 0.95 2.75
N SER A 153 -5.14 -0.25 2.29
CA SER A 153 -4.35 -0.39 1.07
C SER A 153 -5.20 -0.05 -0.15
N PRO A 154 -4.65 0.64 -1.16
CA PRO A 154 -5.40 0.96 -2.37
C PRO A 154 -5.77 -0.29 -3.16
N CYS A 155 -5.07 -1.42 -3.00
CA CYS A 155 -5.41 -2.68 -3.66
C CYS A 155 -6.47 -3.52 -2.91
N GLY A 156 -6.89 -3.09 -1.72
CA GLY A 156 -7.92 -3.75 -0.91
C GLY A 156 -7.45 -4.96 -0.10
N SER A 157 -6.15 -5.30 -0.12
CA SER A 157 -5.61 -6.41 0.69
C SER A 157 -5.92 -6.24 2.18
N SER A 158 -5.88 -5.01 2.69
CA SER A 158 -6.18 -4.70 4.08
C SER A 158 -7.62 -5.01 4.45
N ASN A 159 -8.57 -4.62 3.59
CA ASN A 159 -9.99 -4.80 3.84
C ASN A 159 -10.40 -6.28 3.73
N ASN A 160 -9.87 -6.99 2.73
CA ASN A 160 -10.14 -8.41 2.54
C ASN A 160 -9.71 -9.29 3.72
N THR A 161 -8.78 -8.82 4.55
CA THR A 161 -8.24 -9.62 5.67
C THR A 161 -8.95 -9.37 7.00
N LEU A 162 -9.86 -8.39 7.06
CA LEU A 162 -10.59 -8.07 8.30
C LEU A 162 -11.52 -9.21 8.73
N GLU A 163 -12.15 -9.91 7.77
CA GLU A 163 -13.05 -11.01 8.05
C GLU A 163 -12.36 -12.21 8.74
N HIS A 164 -11.05 -12.36 8.53
CA HIS A 164 -10.28 -13.45 9.14
C HIS A 164 -9.92 -13.20 10.60
N ILE A 165 -9.99 -11.95 11.07
CA ILE A 165 -9.60 -11.58 12.43
C ILE A 165 -10.77 -11.10 13.28
N GLN A 166 -11.85 -10.63 12.67
CA GLN A 166 -13.05 -10.26 13.41
C GLN A 166 -13.64 -11.48 14.12
N GLY A 167 -13.99 -11.31 15.39
CA GLY A 167 -14.50 -12.37 16.27
C GLY A 167 -13.43 -13.31 16.82
N GLN A 168 -12.15 -13.13 16.48
CA GLN A 168 -11.08 -14.01 16.93
C GLN A 168 -10.45 -13.54 18.26
N PRO A 169 -9.89 -14.47 19.05
CA PRO A 169 -9.15 -14.12 20.25
C PRO A 169 -7.82 -13.45 19.90
N ILE A 170 -7.38 -12.51 20.73
CA ILE A 170 -6.10 -11.83 20.57
C ILE A 170 -5.00 -12.73 21.10
N THR A 171 -4.43 -13.55 20.21
CA THR A 171 -3.30 -14.45 20.52
C THR A 171 -2.19 -14.30 19.48
N PRO A 172 -0.93 -14.63 19.83
CA PRO A 172 0.18 -14.60 18.87
C PRO A 172 -0.07 -15.43 17.61
N GLU A 173 -0.79 -16.56 17.71
CA GLU A 173 -1.11 -17.42 16.58
C GLU A 173 -2.08 -16.75 15.60
N ILE A 174 -3.17 -16.16 16.11
CA ILE A 174 -4.15 -15.43 15.31
C ILE A 174 -3.51 -14.21 14.65
N LEU A 175 -2.67 -13.48 15.38
CA LEU A 175 -1.96 -12.31 14.86
C LEU A 175 -0.96 -12.69 13.74
N ASN A 176 -0.24 -13.80 13.89
CA ASN A 176 0.60 -14.34 12.83
C ASN A 176 -0.22 -14.76 11.61
N ASN A 177 -1.35 -15.46 11.82
CA ASN A 177 -2.22 -15.89 10.72
C ASN A 177 -2.76 -14.69 9.95
N PHE A 178 -3.19 -13.64 10.65
CA PHE A 178 -3.59 -12.38 10.04
C PHE A 178 -2.49 -11.78 9.14
N ALA A 179 -1.25 -11.70 9.63
CA ALA A 179 -0.12 -11.21 8.83
C ALA A 179 0.13 -12.05 7.57
N LEU A 180 -0.04 -13.37 7.66
CA LEU A 180 0.07 -14.29 6.52
C LEU A 180 -1.05 -14.08 5.51
N CYS A 181 -2.30 -13.92 5.95
CA CYS A 181 -3.44 -13.62 5.08
C CYS A 181 -3.21 -12.31 4.30
N VAL A 182 -2.77 -11.24 4.97
CA VAL A 182 -2.44 -9.96 4.32
C VAL A 182 -1.40 -10.17 3.22
N ARG A 183 -0.39 -11.00 3.50
CA ARG A 183 0.66 -11.29 2.53
C ARG A 183 0.15 -12.09 1.33
N GLN A 184 -0.75 -13.05 1.53
CA GLN A 184 -1.36 -13.82 0.44
C GLN A 184 -2.22 -12.94 -0.47
N GLU A 185 -2.91 -11.95 0.11
CA GLU A 185 -3.72 -10.99 -0.63
C GLU A 185 -2.88 -9.91 -1.36
N CYS A 186 -1.66 -9.65 -0.89
CA CYS A 186 -0.82 -8.60 -1.45
C CYS A 186 -0.18 -9.03 -2.77
N ARG A 187 -0.38 -8.23 -3.84
CA ARG A 187 0.23 -8.44 -5.17
C ARG A 187 1.54 -7.67 -5.39
N GLU A 188 1.96 -6.85 -4.44
CA GLU A 188 3.18 -6.04 -4.54
C GLU A 188 4.47 -6.86 -4.82
N PRO A 189 4.68 -8.05 -4.22
CA PRO A 189 5.88 -8.85 -4.54
C PRO A 189 5.97 -9.27 -6.01
N MET A 190 4.85 -9.26 -6.74
CA MET A 190 4.78 -9.63 -8.16
C MET A 190 5.00 -8.43 -9.09
N SER A 191 4.99 -7.20 -8.57
CA SER A 191 5.22 -5.96 -9.33
C SER A 191 6.67 -5.44 -9.24
N LEU A 192 7.58 -6.23 -8.69
CA LEU A 192 9.00 -5.88 -8.56
C LEU A 192 9.82 -6.47 -9.70
N VAL A 193 10.54 -5.62 -10.43
CA VAL A 193 11.50 -6.05 -11.46
C VAL A 193 12.81 -6.54 -10.82
N PHE A 194 13.12 -6.11 -9.59
CA PHE A 194 14.31 -6.51 -8.82
C PHE A 194 13.91 -7.13 -7.46
N LYS A 195 14.62 -8.18 -7.02
CA LYS A 195 14.38 -8.85 -5.73
C LYS A 195 14.60 -7.88 -4.55
N ARG A 196 13.59 -7.72 -3.70
CA ARG A 196 13.72 -7.11 -2.37
C ARG A 196 13.78 -8.15 -1.26
N GLU A 197 14.44 -7.80 -0.15
CA GLU A 197 14.38 -8.59 1.07
C GLU A 197 12.98 -8.52 1.69
N PHE A 198 12.53 -9.69 2.13
CA PHE A 198 11.17 -10.05 2.50
C PHE A 198 10.63 -9.38 3.77
N SER A 199 11.52 -8.71 4.51
CA SER A 199 11.28 -8.03 5.77
C SER A 199 10.36 -6.81 5.64
N GLU A 200 10.22 -6.26 4.43
CA GLU A 200 9.36 -5.11 4.13
C GLU A 200 7.91 -5.52 3.79
N SER A 201 7.47 -6.69 4.24
CA SER A 201 6.17 -7.23 3.83
C SER A 201 5.00 -6.37 4.32
N ALA A 202 4.02 -6.14 3.43
CA ALA A 202 2.73 -5.55 3.80
C ALA A 202 2.14 -6.25 5.05
N GLY A 203 2.26 -7.58 5.16
CA GLY A 203 1.80 -8.34 6.32
C GLY A 203 2.41 -7.90 7.66
N ALA A 204 3.72 -7.65 7.69
CA ALA A 204 4.39 -7.20 8.91
C ALA A 204 4.01 -5.77 9.30
N ASN A 205 3.93 -4.84 8.34
CA ASN A 205 3.44 -3.49 8.63
C ASN A 205 1.99 -3.51 9.15
N HIS A 206 1.12 -4.29 8.48
CA HIS A 206 -0.25 -4.50 8.91
C HIS A 206 -0.35 -5.05 10.34
N LEU A 207 0.48 -6.03 10.68
CA LEU A 207 0.55 -6.61 12.03
C LEU A 207 0.99 -5.58 13.08
N LEU A 208 2.02 -4.78 12.80
CA LEU A 208 2.47 -3.74 13.72
C LEU A 208 1.40 -2.69 13.96
N LYS A 209 0.70 -2.27 12.90
CA LYS A 209 -0.39 -1.29 13.00
C LYS A 209 -1.62 -1.85 13.72
N LEU A 210 -1.87 -3.15 13.60
CA LEU A 210 -2.89 -3.83 14.39
C LEU A 210 -2.49 -3.89 15.88
N LEU A 211 -1.24 -4.24 16.19
CA LEU A 211 -0.73 -4.24 17.57
C LEU A 211 -0.83 -2.85 18.20
N GLU A 212 -0.47 -1.79 17.47
CA GLU A 212 -0.65 -0.39 17.92
C GLU A 212 -2.12 -0.06 18.21
N ALA A 213 -3.06 -0.55 17.39
CA ALA A 213 -4.48 -0.33 17.61
C ALA A 213 -5.00 -1.11 18.84
N ILE A 214 -4.49 -2.32 19.08
CA ILE A 214 -4.80 -3.11 20.28
C ILE A 214 -4.28 -2.40 21.53
N GLU A 215 -3.05 -1.88 21.51
CA GLU A 215 -2.49 -1.11 22.64
C GLU A 215 -3.27 0.18 22.91
N ARG A 216 -3.77 0.84 21.87
CA ARG A 216 -4.56 2.05 22.02
C ARG A 216 -5.93 1.77 22.65
N GLU A 217 -6.57 0.67 22.26
CA GLU A 217 -7.89 0.29 22.79
C GLU A 217 -7.78 -0.29 24.21
N GLU A 218 -6.86 -1.23 24.43
CA GLU A 218 -6.68 -1.93 25.71
C GLU A 218 -5.19 -2.01 26.11
N PRO A 219 -4.61 -0.92 26.66
CA PRO A 219 -3.19 -0.86 27.02
C PRO A 219 -2.74 -1.95 27.99
N GLN A 220 -3.65 -2.39 28.88
CA GLN A 220 -3.37 -3.38 29.92
C GLN A 220 -3.21 -4.80 29.35
N LEU A 221 -3.74 -5.09 28.16
CA LEU A 221 -3.72 -6.43 27.58
C LEU A 221 -2.27 -6.89 27.32
N LEU A 222 -1.47 -6.02 26.72
CA LEU A 222 -0.05 -6.27 26.42
C LEU A 222 0.86 -6.13 27.64
N VAL A 223 0.37 -5.56 28.75
CA VAL A 223 1.12 -5.52 30.01
C VAL A 223 0.91 -6.81 30.81
N ASN A 224 -0.33 -7.30 30.85
CA ASN A 224 -0.73 -8.42 31.70
C ASN A 224 -0.50 -9.79 31.05
N ASP A 225 -0.57 -9.89 29.73
CA ASP A 225 -0.25 -11.12 29.01
C ASP A 225 1.24 -11.13 28.61
N LYS A 226 2.05 -11.86 29.38
CA LYS A 226 3.48 -12.02 29.11
C LYS A 226 3.76 -12.58 27.71
N LYS A 227 2.96 -13.54 27.23
CA LYS A 227 3.19 -14.15 25.90
C LYS A 227 2.94 -13.14 24.80
N LEU A 228 1.86 -12.38 24.92
CA LEU A 228 1.51 -11.35 23.95
C LEU A 228 2.53 -10.19 23.98
N LYS A 229 2.99 -9.80 25.17
CA LYS A 229 4.05 -8.80 25.36
C LYS A 229 5.37 -9.18 24.69
N ASP A 230 5.82 -10.40 24.96
CA ASP A 230 7.08 -10.93 24.41
C ASP A 230 6.98 -11.04 22.89
N TYR A 231 5.81 -11.47 22.38
CA TYR A 231 5.52 -11.51 20.95
C TYR A 231 5.57 -10.12 20.30
N ALA A 232 4.84 -9.13 20.82
CA ALA A 232 4.82 -7.78 20.26
C ALA A 232 6.21 -7.13 20.29
N SER A 233 6.96 -7.32 21.37
CA SER A 233 8.34 -6.82 21.49
C SER A 233 9.27 -7.46 20.44
N ARG A 234 9.16 -8.78 20.24
CA ARG A 234 9.92 -9.49 19.21
C ARG A 234 9.60 -8.95 17.82
N MET A 235 8.32 -8.84 17.46
CA MET A 235 7.90 -8.35 16.14
C MET A 235 8.42 -6.93 15.87
N ARG A 236 8.39 -6.04 16.88
CA ARG A 236 8.95 -4.69 16.78
C ARG A 236 10.45 -4.69 16.54
N ASN A 237 11.18 -5.52 17.30
CA ASN A 237 12.63 -5.60 17.18
C ASN A 237 13.07 -6.15 15.82
N GLU A 238 12.43 -7.23 15.35
CA GLU A 238 12.66 -7.79 14.01
C GLU A 238 12.43 -6.73 12.92
N PHE A 239 11.37 -5.92 13.04
CA PHE A 239 11.07 -4.88 12.05
C PHE A 239 11.98 -3.63 12.16
N GLN A 240 12.38 -3.22 13.36
CA GLN A 240 13.33 -2.12 13.56
C GLN A 240 14.73 -2.48 13.05
N THR A 241 15.18 -3.72 13.27
CA THR A 241 16.49 -4.19 12.80
C THR A 241 16.57 -4.35 11.29
N GLN A 242 15.43 -4.54 10.61
CA GLN A 242 15.38 -4.72 9.16
C GLN A 242 15.13 -3.41 8.37
N ASN A 243 14.62 -2.35 9.01
CA ASN A 243 14.35 -1.05 8.36
C ASN A 243 15.53 -0.05 8.35
N PHE A 244 16.73 -0.45 8.79
CA PHE A 244 17.92 0.41 8.72
C PHE A 244 18.96 -0.12 7.72
N ARG A 245 18.63 -0.05 6.43
CA ARG A 245 19.59 0.56 5.49
C ARG A 245 19.12 2.00 5.30
N LYS A 246 19.80 2.92 5.98
CA LYS A 246 19.60 4.36 5.80
C LYS A 246 19.66 4.66 4.30
N VAL A 247 18.58 5.24 3.76
CA VAL A 247 18.64 6.04 2.53
C VAL A 247 19.45 7.30 2.83
#